data_AF-A0A844RK00-F1
#
_entry.id   AF-A0A844RK00-F1
#
_cell.length_a   1.000
_cell.length_b   1.000
_cell.length_c   1.000
_cell.angle_alpha   90.00
_cell.angle_beta   90.00
_cell.angle_gamma   90.00
#
_symmetry.space_group_name_H-M   'P 1'
#
loop_
_entity.id
_entity.type
_entity.pdbx_description
1 polymer ?
#
loop_
_entity_poly.entity_id
_entity_poly.type
_entity_poly.pdbx_seq_one_letter_code
_entity_poly.pdbx_strand_id
1 'polypeptide(L)'
;MLRKAIITLATFFFAGVVVLGAVAAASPAVGLPRPIEPHSPCPVVGCASGSCHGFGDVPEPDGVHEMACPEAGCASVECHAWDTLATRYRRASDASLNLWILAPVVLVGLLVLIVRKL
;
A
#
# COMPACT_ATOMS: atom_id res chain seq x y z
N MET A 1 -28.67 -18.74 14.06
CA MET A 1 -27.56 -17.93 13.49
C MET A 1 -26.21 -18.62 13.61
N LEU A 2 -25.83 -19.12 14.80
CA LEU A 2 -24.53 -19.75 15.06
C LEU A 2 -24.14 -20.88 14.10
N ARG A 3 -25.03 -21.85 13.84
CA ARG A 3 -24.76 -22.96 12.90
C ARG A 3 -24.42 -22.47 11.49
N LYS A 4 -25.15 -21.46 10.99
CA LYS A 4 -24.91 -20.87 9.67
C LYS A 4 -23.56 -20.12 9.66
N ALA A 5 -23.26 -19.34 10.70
CA ALA A 5 -22.00 -18.63 10.83
C ALA A 5 -20.79 -19.58 10.88
N ILE A 6 -20.88 -20.67 11.64
CA ILE A 6 -19.83 -21.70 11.71
C ILE A 6 -19.62 -22.35 10.33
N ILE A 7 -20.70 -22.73 9.65
CA ILE A 7 -20.62 -23.32 8.31
C ILE A 7 -19.95 -22.32 7.35
N THR A 8 -20.40 -21.06 7.33
CA THR A 8 -19.81 -20.03 6.47
C THR A 8 -18.33 -19.82 6.76
N LEU A 9 -17.94 -19.70 8.04
CA LEU A 9 -16.55 -19.50 8.43
C LEU A 9 -15.67 -20.71 8.03
N ALA A 10 -16.17 -21.92 8.25
CA ALA A 10 -15.50 -23.15 7.82
C ALA A 10 -15.33 -23.19 6.29
N THR A 11 -16.37 -22.84 5.52
CA THR A 11 -16.28 -22.81 4.06
C THR A 11 -15.23 -21.82 3.56
N PHE A 12 -15.21 -20.58 4.09
CA PHE A 12 -14.19 -19.59 3.73
C PHE A 12 -12.79 -20.05 4.15
N PHE A 13 -12.65 -20.64 5.33
CA PHE A 13 -11.39 -21.19 5.81
C PHE A 13 -10.87 -22.28 4.86
N PHE A 14 -11.69 -23.28 4.53
CA PHE A 14 -11.31 -24.35 3.61
C PHE A 14 -10.99 -23.83 2.21
N ALA A 15 -11.79 -22.92 1.67
CA ALA A 15 -11.49 -22.29 0.39
C ALA A 15 -10.14 -21.56 0.42
N GLY A 16 -9.86 -20.81 1.49
CA GLY A 16 -8.57 -20.13 1.69
C GLY A 16 -7.39 -21.11 1.77
N VAL A 17 -7.53 -22.21 2.50
CA VAL A 17 -6.49 -23.26 2.61
C VAL A 17 -6.21 -23.90 1.25
N VAL A 18 -7.26 -24.23 0.49
CA VAL A 18 -7.12 -24.83 -0.85
C VAL A 18 -6.40 -23.88 -1.81
N VAL A 19 -6.81 -22.60 -1.84
CA VAL A 19 -6.17 -21.58 -2.69
C VAL A 19 -4.72 -21.35 -2.28
N LEU A 20 -4.45 -21.17 -0.99
CA LEU A 20 -3.09 -20.96 -0.48
C LEU A 20 -2.19 -22.15 -0.83
N GLY A 21 -2.68 -23.38 -0.60
CA GLY A 21 -1.93 -24.61 -0.90
C GLY A 21 -1.62 -24.76 -2.39
N ALA A 22 -2.61 -24.51 -3.26
CA ALA A 22 -2.42 -24.59 -4.71
C ALA A 22 -1.38 -23.58 -5.22
N VAL A 23 -1.44 -22.33 -4.73
CA VAL A 23 -0.53 -21.26 -5.18
C VAL A 23 0.87 -21.43 -4.57
N ALA A 24 0.97 -21.91 -3.32
CA ALA A 24 2.25 -22.26 -2.69
C ALA A 24 2.95 -23.43 -3.38
N ALA A 25 2.20 -24.42 -3.89
CA ALA A 25 2.76 -25.49 -4.71
C ALA A 25 3.28 -24.99 -6.07
N ALA A 26 2.68 -23.93 -6.61
CA ALA A 26 3.05 -23.35 -7.90
C ALA A 26 4.20 -22.34 -7.82
N SER A 27 4.41 -21.68 -6.68
CA SER A 27 5.43 -20.64 -6.53
C SER A 27 6.03 -20.60 -5.12
N PRO A 28 7.38 -20.64 -4.99
CA PRO A 28 8.05 -20.52 -3.70
C PRO A 28 7.95 -19.11 -3.10
N ALA A 29 7.46 -18.12 -3.87
CA ALA A 29 7.26 -16.76 -3.39
C ALA A 29 6.01 -16.62 -2.49
N VAL A 30 5.16 -17.63 -2.43
CA VAL A 30 3.88 -17.60 -1.74
C VAL A 30 4.04 -18.18 -0.34
N GLY A 31 3.63 -17.43 0.68
CA GLY A 31 3.74 -17.85 2.07
C GLY A 31 2.84 -17.02 2.99
N LEU A 32 3.01 -17.22 4.30
CA LEU A 32 2.35 -16.40 5.30
C LEU A 32 2.80 -14.93 5.17
N PRO A 33 1.93 -13.96 5.49
CA PRO A 33 2.31 -12.55 5.54
C PRO A 33 3.54 -12.36 6.40
N ARG A 34 4.59 -11.76 5.82
CA ARG A 34 5.81 -11.38 6.54
C ARG A 34 5.83 -9.88 6.77
N PRO A 35 6.41 -9.40 7.88
CA PRO A 35 6.62 -7.98 8.08
C PRO A 35 7.50 -7.40 6.96
N ILE A 36 7.23 -6.15 6.58
CA ILE A 36 8.08 -5.41 5.65
C ILE A 36 9.31 -4.94 6.41
N GLU A 37 10.48 -5.44 6.01
CA GLU A 37 11.79 -5.07 6.54
C GLU A 37 12.52 -4.14 5.56
N PRO A 38 13.56 -3.39 5.98
CA PRO A 38 14.33 -2.52 5.10
C PRO A 38 14.92 -3.20 3.87
N HIS A 39 15.10 -4.53 3.92
CA HIS A 39 15.64 -5.35 2.83
C HIS A 39 14.59 -6.24 2.16
N SER A 40 13.30 -6.03 2.44
CA SER A 40 12.23 -6.72 1.74
C SER A 40 12.18 -6.28 0.28
N PRO A 41 12.21 -7.21 -0.70
CA PRO A 41 12.11 -6.85 -2.10
C PRO A 41 10.73 -6.27 -2.41
N CYS A 42 10.68 -5.22 -3.23
CA CYS A 42 9.42 -4.71 -3.75
C CYS A 42 8.72 -5.79 -4.59
N PRO A 43 7.42 -6.09 -4.37
CA PRO A 43 6.71 -7.13 -5.12
C PRO A 43 6.63 -6.88 -6.63
N VAL A 44 6.76 -5.62 -7.07
CA VAL A 44 6.63 -5.23 -8.48
C VAL A 44 7.94 -5.40 -9.24
N VAL A 45 9.07 -4.97 -8.66
CA VAL A 45 10.40 -4.93 -9.32
C VAL A 45 11.39 -5.95 -8.75
N GLY A 46 11.08 -6.59 -7.62
CA GLY A 46 11.85 -7.70 -7.07
C GLY A 46 13.15 -7.34 -6.36
N CYS A 47 13.46 -6.06 -6.16
CA CYS A 47 14.67 -5.62 -5.48
C CYS A 47 14.36 -4.78 -4.23
N ALA A 48 15.34 -4.67 -3.33
CA ALA A 48 15.17 -4.14 -1.98
C ALA A 48 15.93 -2.82 -1.72
N SER A 49 16.46 -2.19 -2.77
CA SER A 49 17.22 -0.94 -2.69
C SER A 49 16.41 0.26 -3.18
N GLY A 50 16.83 1.48 -2.82
CA GLY A 50 16.28 2.70 -3.41
C GLY A 50 16.45 2.77 -4.94
N SER A 51 17.45 2.09 -5.51
CA SER A 51 17.62 2.05 -6.97
C SER A 51 16.50 1.32 -7.72
N CYS A 52 15.68 0.53 -7.02
CA CYS A 52 14.64 -0.32 -7.61
C CYS A 52 13.56 0.41 -8.42
N HIS A 53 13.33 1.68 -8.11
CA HIS A 53 12.38 2.53 -8.82
C HIS A 53 13.05 3.82 -9.32
N GLY A 54 14.37 3.81 -9.50
CA GLY A 54 15.12 5.04 -9.82
C GLY A 54 15.04 6.07 -8.68
N PHE A 55 14.82 5.66 -7.42
CA PHE A 55 14.78 6.62 -6.31
C PHE A 55 16.15 7.28 -6.06
N GLY A 56 17.25 6.61 -6.43
CA GLY A 56 18.58 7.22 -6.41
C GLY A 56 18.75 8.35 -7.43
N ASP A 57 17.84 8.44 -8.40
CA ASP A 57 17.81 9.48 -9.42
C ASP A 57 16.92 10.66 -9.03
N VAL A 58 16.29 10.62 -7.84
CA VAL A 58 15.60 11.80 -7.28
C VAL A 58 16.67 12.84 -6.98
N PRO A 59 16.66 14.01 -7.66
CA PRO A 59 17.66 15.03 -7.43
C PRO A 59 17.56 15.55 -5.99
N GLU A 60 18.71 15.88 -5.40
CA GLU A 60 18.78 16.65 -4.17
C GLU A 60 18.83 18.15 -4.51
N PRO A 61 18.38 19.04 -3.62
CA PRO A 61 18.56 20.48 -3.82
C PRO A 61 20.06 20.80 -3.89
N ASP A 62 20.53 21.22 -5.06
CA ASP A 62 21.94 21.55 -5.31
C ASP A 62 22.28 23.01 -5.02
N GLY A 63 21.28 23.80 -4.60
CA GLY A 63 21.40 25.24 -4.33
C GLY A 63 21.46 26.11 -5.60
N VAL A 64 21.35 25.52 -6.79
CA VAL A 64 21.44 26.21 -8.09
C VAL A 64 20.13 26.10 -8.85
N HIS A 65 19.48 24.93 -8.83
CA HIS A 65 18.23 24.67 -9.52
C HIS A 65 17.04 24.81 -8.58
N GLU A 66 16.02 25.56 -9.01
CA GLU A 66 14.76 25.69 -8.31
C GLU A 66 13.71 24.76 -8.93
N MET A 67 12.82 24.21 -8.10
CA MET A 67 11.66 23.48 -8.58
C MET A 67 10.42 24.36 -8.53
N ALA A 68 9.72 24.46 -9.66
CA ALA A 68 8.43 25.12 -9.75
C ALA A 68 7.32 24.15 -9.31
N CYS A 69 6.58 24.52 -8.26
CA CYS A 69 5.36 23.83 -7.87
C CYS A 69 4.18 24.39 -8.68
N PRO A 70 3.58 23.63 -9.61
CA PRO A 70 2.45 24.11 -10.41
C PRO A 70 1.19 24.37 -9.56
N GLU A 71 1.06 23.69 -8.42
CA GLU A 71 -0.11 23.81 -7.54
C GLU A 71 -0.03 25.07 -6.64
N ALA A 72 1.14 25.37 -6.09
CA ALA A 72 1.34 26.53 -5.22
C ALA A 72 1.92 27.77 -5.93
N GLY A 73 2.40 27.62 -7.17
CA GLY A 73 3.02 28.69 -7.95
C GLY A 73 4.38 29.17 -7.41
N CYS A 74 5.00 28.46 -6.46
CA CYS A 74 6.35 28.78 -5.98
C CYS A 74 7.43 28.16 -6.85
N ALA A 75 8.54 28.87 -7.01
CA ALA A 75 9.81 28.34 -7.51
C ALA A 75 10.90 28.82 -6.56
N SER A 76 11.45 27.89 -5.76
CA SER A 76 12.59 28.15 -4.88
C SER A 76 13.16 26.83 -4.36
N VAL A 77 14.38 26.87 -3.80
CA VAL A 77 14.97 25.73 -3.06
C VAL A 77 14.24 25.43 -1.74
N GLU A 78 13.50 26.41 -1.22
CA GLU A 78 12.68 26.30 -0.01
C GLU A 78 11.21 25.95 -0.30
N CYS A 79 10.83 25.92 -1.59
CA CYS A 79 9.49 25.54 -2.02
C CYS A 79 9.26 24.07 -1.66
N HIS A 80 8.09 23.78 -1.09
CA HIS A 80 7.68 22.46 -0.57
C HIS A 80 7.66 21.34 -1.64
N ALA A 81 7.85 21.68 -2.91
CA ALA A 81 8.10 20.72 -3.97
C ALA A 81 9.35 19.85 -3.67
N TRP A 82 10.45 20.45 -3.21
CA TRP A 82 11.68 19.71 -2.87
C TRP A 82 11.47 18.73 -1.73
N ASP A 83 10.83 19.19 -0.64
CA ASP A 83 10.49 18.32 0.48
C ASP A 83 9.53 17.20 0.06
N THR A 84 8.52 17.49 -0.76
CA THR A 84 7.58 16.48 -1.26
C THR A 84 8.29 15.42 -2.11
N LEU A 85 9.19 15.82 -3.01
CA LEU A 85 9.93 14.87 -3.86
C LEU A 85 10.91 14.01 -3.04
N ALA A 86 11.65 14.63 -2.11
CA ALA A 86 12.66 13.93 -1.32
C ALA A 86 12.07 13.04 -0.21
N THR A 87 10.98 13.48 0.46
CA THR A 87 10.49 12.82 1.67
C THR A 87 9.14 12.10 1.48
N ARG A 88 8.27 12.59 0.59
CA ARG A 88 6.92 12.05 0.39
C ARG A 88 6.78 11.14 -0.82
N TYR A 89 7.64 11.24 -1.83
CA TYR A 89 7.59 10.36 -3.02
C TYR A 89 7.65 8.86 -2.68
N ARG A 90 8.33 8.51 -1.58
CA ARG A 90 8.45 7.14 -1.03
C ARG A 90 7.30 6.71 -0.11
N ARG A 91 6.23 7.49 0.02
CA ARG A 91 5.07 7.20 0.87
C ARG A 91 3.79 7.42 0.09
N ALA A 92 2.82 6.53 0.29
CA ALA A 92 1.47 6.78 -0.19
C ALA A 92 0.94 8.08 0.45
N SER A 93 0.19 8.87 -0.33
CA SER A 93 -0.49 10.04 0.22
C SER A 93 -1.50 9.58 1.28
N ASP A 94 -1.40 10.10 2.50
CA ASP A 94 -2.32 9.78 3.60
C ASP A 94 -3.77 10.07 3.21
N ALA A 95 -4.01 11.16 2.47
CA ALA A 95 -5.32 11.50 1.94
C ALA A 95 -5.85 10.43 0.97
N SER A 96 -5.00 9.96 0.06
CA SER A 96 -5.36 8.88 -0.87
C SER A 96 -5.63 7.56 -0.14
N LEU A 97 -4.80 7.21 0.84
CA LEU A 97 -4.97 6.00 1.65
C LEU A 97 -6.30 6.04 2.42
N ASN A 98 -6.60 7.17 3.05
CA ASN A 98 -7.83 7.37 3.80
C ASN A 98 -9.06 7.33 2.89
N LEU A 99 -9.03 8.02 1.75
CA LEU A 99 -10.18 8.15 0.85
C LEU A 99 -10.46 6.88 0.04
N TRP A 100 -9.42 6.24 -0.50
CA TRP A 100 -9.59 5.15 -1.45
C TRP A 100 -9.50 3.76 -0.84
N ILE A 101 -8.90 3.62 0.35
CA ILE A 101 -8.76 2.33 1.02
C ILE A 101 -9.58 2.29 2.31
N LEU A 102 -9.34 3.20 3.25
CA LEU A 102 -9.98 3.11 4.56
C LEU A 102 -11.48 3.45 4.50
N ALA A 103 -11.88 4.52 3.81
CA ALA A 103 -13.28 4.92 3.73
C ALA A 103 -14.19 3.83 3.09
N PRO A 104 -13.82 3.17 1.96
CA PRO A 104 -14.61 2.05 1.43
C PRO A 104 -14.69 0.86 2.37
N VAL A 105 -13.59 0.50 3.05
CA VAL A 105 -13.58 -0.61 4.02
C VAL A 105 -14.52 -0.31 5.18
N VAL A 106 -14.47 0.90 5.74
CA VAL A 106 -15.37 1.34 6.81
C VAL A 106 -16.83 1.37 6.33
N LEU A 107 -17.08 1.94 5.14
CA LEU A 107 -18.42 2.00 4.55
C LEU A 107 -19.02 0.60 4.36
N VAL A 108 -18.27 -0.32 3.74
CA VAL A 108 -18.72 -1.71 3.54
C VAL A 108 -18.93 -2.39 4.90
N GLY A 109 -18.02 -2.19 5.86
CA GLY A 109 -18.19 -2.71 7.22
C GLY A 109 -19.49 -2.23 7.88
N LEU A 110 -19.77 -0.93 7.82
CA LEU A 110 -21.00 -0.33 8.35
C LEU A 110 -22.25 -0.84 7.63
N LEU A 111 -22.24 -0.89 6.30
CA LEU A 111 -23.35 -1.42 5.51
C LEU A 111 -23.60 -2.89 5.84
N VAL A 112 -22.55 -3.69 5.99
CA VAL A 112 -22.67 -5.09 6.43
C VAL A 112 -23.29 -5.16 7.81
N LEU A 113 -22.91 -4.31 8.76
CA LEU A 113 -23.54 -4.26 10.09
C LEU A 113 -25.01 -3.85 10.00
N ILE A 114 -25.37 -2.84 9.22
CA ILE A 114 -26.77 -2.40 9.04
C ILE A 114 -27.61 -3.51 8.39
N VAL A 115 -27.11 -4.14 7.32
CA VAL A 115 -27.81 -5.21 6.59
C VAL A 115 -27.88 -6.49 7.41
N ARG A 116 -26.80 -6.87 8.09
CA ARG A 116 -26.77 -8.02 9.00
C ARG A 116 -27.50 -7.75 10.30
N LYS A 117 -27.97 -6.50 10.47
CA LYS A 117 -28.42 -5.94 11.72
C LYS A 117 -27.29 -5.93 12.77
N LEU A 118 -26.93 -4.73 13.19
CA LEU A 118 -27.18 -4.44 14.59
C LEU A 118 -28.60 -4.91 14.94
#